data_AF-A0A7V9L2L5-F1
#
_entry.id   AF-A0A7V9L2L5-F1
#
_cell.length_a   1.000
_cell.length_b   1.000
_cell.length_c   1.000
_cell.angle_alpha   90.00
_cell.angle_beta   90.00
_cell.angle_gamma   90.00
#
_symmetry.space_group_name_H-M   'P 1'
#
loop_
_entity.id
_entity.type
_entity.pdbx_description
1 polymer ?
#
loop_
_entity_poly.entity_id
_entity_poly.type
_entity_poly.pdbx_seq_one_letter_code
_entity_poly.pdbx_strand_id
1 'polypeptide(L)'
;GKPHEPGEIPDGFYTVGDSENPQPEFQQAIIAAVAKVTHIAPADASNQIIGSPVVAPGVINYPVKQLGLCAGVTDARYTSTTEVYPDSPRATPAQCNDAQVAAARAAIEYALDH
;
A
#
# COMPACT_ATOMS: atom_id res chain seq x y z
N GLY A 1 -25.25 8.62 12.71
CA GLY A 1 -24.35 8.48 11.55
C GLY A 1 -25.18 8.26 10.30
N LYS A 2 -24.64 8.58 9.12
CA LYS A 2 -25.27 8.16 7.85
C LYS A 2 -25.03 6.65 7.65
N PRO A 3 -25.94 5.90 7.02
CA PRO A 3 -25.67 4.53 6.61
C PRO A 3 -24.44 4.50 5.71
N HIS A 4 -23.50 3.60 5.98
CA HIS A 4 -22.35 3.33 5.13
C HIS A 4 -22.47 1.89 4.65
N GLU A 5 -22.49 1.69 3.34
CA GLU A 5 -22.38 0.37 2.74
C GLU A 5 -20.88 0.06 2.59
N PRO A 6 -20.37 -1.02 3.21
CA PRO A 6 -18.99 -1.42 3.06
C PRO A 6 -18.69 -1.75 1.59
N GLY A 7 -17.61 -1.19 1.06
CA GLY A 7 -17.09 -1.57 -0.27
C GLY A 7 -16.46 -2.97 -0.27
N GLU A 8 -15.95 -3.37 -1.43
CA GLU A 8 -15.18 -4.61 -1.58
C GLU A 8 -13.88 -4.55 -0.77
N ILE A 9 -13.58 -5.64 -0.05
CA ILE A 9 -12.33 -5.78 0.71
C ILE A 9 -11.25 -6.28 -0.26
N PRO A 10 -10.12 -5.56 -0.42
CA PRO A 10 -9.07 -5.99 -1.33
C PRO A 10 -8.37 -7.27 -0.84
N ASP A 11 -8.40 -8.33 -1.65
CA ASP A 11 -7.69 -9.59 -1.35
C ASP A 11 -6.20 -9.49 -1.73
N GLY A 12 -5.38 -8.99 -0.82
CA GLY A 12 -3.92 -9.01 -0.93
C GLY A 12 -3.24 -7.79 -0.33
N PHE A 13 -1.92 -7.71 -0.49
CA PHE A 13 -1.12 -6.56 -0.06
C PHE A 13 -1.25 -5.38 -1.03
N TYR A 14 -1.30 -4.16 -0.52
CA TYR A 14 -1.16 -2.94 -1.33
C TYR A 14 -0.46 -1.83 -0.53
N THR A 15 -0.11 -0.74 -1.21
CA THR A 15 0.41 0.47 -0.55
C THR A 15 -0.47 1.69 -0.82
N VAL A 16 -0.42 2.62 0.13
CA VAL A 16 -0.99 3.96 0.02
C VAL A 16 0.16 4.97 0.02
N GLY A 17 0.38 5.62 -1.12
CA GLY A 17 1.31 6.74 -1.26
C GLY A 17 0.67 8.11 -0.99
N ASP A 18 1.49 9.15 -0.92
CA ASP A 18 1.03 10.53 -0.84
C ASP A 18 0.70 11.07 -2.24
N SER A 19 -0.53 11.50 -2.50
CA SER A 19 -0.90 12.09 -3.79
C SER A 19 -0.14 13.37 -4.12
N GLU A 20 0.33 14.12 -3.11
CA GLU A 20 1.11 15.35 -3.31
C GLU A 20 2.61 15.05 -3.54
N ASN A 21 3.07 13.85 -3.17
CA ASN A 21 4.44 13.38 -3.36
C ASN A 21 4.44 11.86 -3.68
N PRO A 22 3.99 11.46 -4.88
CA PRO A 22 3.60 10.07 -5.16
C PRO A 22 4.74 9.05 -5.16
N GLN A 23 5.98 9.47 -5.44
CA GLN A 23 7.17 8.62 -5.47
C GLN A 23 6.91 7.24 -6.13
N PRO A 24 6.47 7.20 -7.40
CA PRO A 24 5.91 5.99 -8.00
C PRO A 24 6.92 4.84 -8.07
N GLU A 25 8.20 5.12 -8.36
CA GLU A 25 9.26 4.11 -8.39
C GLU A 25 9.54 3.53 -7.00
N PHE A 26 9.46 4.35 -5.95
CA PHE A 26 9.58 3.90 -4.56
C PHE A 26 8.43 2.96 -4.16
N GLN A 27 7.19 3.31 -4.50
CA GLN A 27 6.04 2.42 -4.25
C GLN A 27 6.17 1.10 -5.02
N GLN A 28 6.59 1.18 -6.29
CA GLN A 28 6.80 0.00 -7.13
C GLN A 28 7.92 -0.90 -6.59
N ALA A 29 8.99 -0.34 -6.02
CA ALA A 29 10.06 -1.10 -5.38
C ALA A 29 9.53 -1.91 -4.18
N ILE A 30 8.67 -1.29 -3.35
CA ILE A 30 8.00 -1.97 -2.23
C ILE A 30 7.11 -3.09 -2.75
N ILE A 31 6.23 -2.81 -3.71
CA ILE A 31 5.32 -3.81 -4.28
C ILE A 31 6.09 -4.98 -4.90
N ALA A 32 7.13 -4.71 -5.68
CA ALA A 32 7.94 -5.73 -6.34
C ALA A 32 8.66 -6.65 -5.35
N ALA A 33 9.07 -6.13 -4.18
CA ALA A 33 9.65 -6.94 -3.11
C ALA A 33 8.58 -7.81 -2.44
N VAL A 34 7.44 -7.22 -2.08
CA VAL A 34 6.37 -7.93 -1.35
C VAL A 34 5.67 -8.98 -2.21
N ALA A 35 5.54 -8.75 -3.52
CA ALA A 35 4.96 -9.69 -4.48
C ALA A 35 5.69 -11.05 -4.52
N LYS A 36 6.93 -11.12 -4.01
CA LYS A 36 7.71 -12.38 -3.88
C LYS A 36 7.31 -13.19 -2.64
N VAL A 37 6.61 -12.59 -1.68
CA VAL A 37 6.27 -13.16 -0.37
C VAL A 37 4.78 -13.49 -0.27
N THR A 38 3.92 -12.59 -0.77
CA THR A 38 2.47 -12.73 -0.76
C THR A 38 1.86 -12.11 -2.01
N HIS A 39 0.59 -12.39 -2.28
CA HIS A 39 -0.12 -11.80 -3.41
C HIS A 39 -0.45 -10.33 -3.18
N ILE A 40 -0.41 -9.56 -4.27
CA ILE A 40 -0.80 -8.15 -4.31
C ILE A 40 -2.30 -8.05 -4.57
N ALA A 41 -2.98 -7.13 -3.89
CA ALA A 41 -4.39 -6.90 -4.07
C ALA A 41 -4.71 -6.48 -5.51
N PRO A 42 -5.67 -7.15 -6.17
CA PRO A 42 -6.16 -6.72 -7.47
C PRO A 42 -7.00 -5.44 -7.33
N ALA A 43 -7.12 -4.70 -8.43
CA ALA A 43 -8.13 -3.65 -8.53
C ALA A 43 -9.52 -4.27 -8.69
N ASP A 44 -10.55 -3.58 -8.19
CA ASP A 44 -11.95 -3.93 -8.40
C ASP A 44 -12.40 -3.65 -9.86
N ALA A 45 -13.68 -3.89 -10.14
CA ALA A 45 -14.27 -3.67 -11.46
C ALA A 45 -14.23 -2.20 -11.95
N SER A 46 -14.01 -1.24 -11.04
CA SER A 46 -13.86 0.18 -11.33
C SER A 46 -12.40 0.63 -11.41
N ASN A 47 -11.45 -0.32 -11.40
CA ASN A 47 -10.01 -0.08 -11.32
C ASN A 47 -9.62 0.69 -10.04
N GLN A 48 -10.25 0.34 -8.93
CA GLN A 48 -10.00 0.94 -7.62
C GLN A 48 -9.56 -0.10 -6.59
N ILE A 49 -8.92 0.37 -5.52
CA ILE A 49 -8.77 -0.36 -4.25
C ILE A 49 -9.39 0.53 -3.18
N ILE A 50 -10.33 0.00 -2.39
CA ILE A 50 -11.07 0.74 -1.34
C ILE A 50 -11.61 2.11 -1.82
N GLY A 51 -12.24 2.14 -3.00
CA GLY A 51 -12.84 3.37 -3.56
C GLY A 51 -11.83 4.36 -4.14
N SER A 52 -10.56 3.98 -4.26
CA SER A 52 -9.45 4.85 -4.63
C SER A 52 -8.84 4.37 -5.96
N PRO A 53 -8.66 5.23 -6.97
CA PRO A 53 -8.09 4.83 -8.24
C PRO A 53 -6.70 4.20 -8.08
N VAL A 54 -6.50 3.03 -8.68
CA VAL A 54 -5.20 2.37 -8.74
C VAL A 54 -4.29 3.14 -9.70
N VAL A 55 -3.12 3.56 -9.21
CA VAL A 55 -2.13 4.33 -10.00
C VAL A 55 -1.01 3.46 -10.56
N ALA A 56 -0.78 2.30 -9.96
CA ALA A 56 0.09 1.21 -10.42
C ALA A 56 -0.38 -0.10 -9.74
N PRO A 57 -0.02 -1.30 -10.22
CA PRO A 57 -0.45 -2.55 -9.58
C PRO A 57 -0.20 -2.55 -8.07
N GLY A 58 -1.27 -2.66 -7.27
CA GLY A 58 -1.19 -2.63 -5.80
C GLY A 58 -0.87 -1.26 -5.17
N VAL A 59 -1.00 -0.15 -5.90
CA VAL A 59 -0.70 1.20 -5.38
C VAL A 59 -1.91 2.11 -5.58
N ILE A 60 -2.33 2.75 -4.48
CA ILE A 60 -3.26 3.89 -4.47
C ILE A 60 -2.58 5.08 -3.78
N ASN A 61 -3.14 6.28 -3.95
CA ASN A 61 -2.64 7.48 -3.29
C ASN A 61 -3.74 8.24 -2.54
N TYR A 62 -3.38 8.81 -1.40
CA TYR A 62 -4.22 9.74 -0.64
C TYR A 62 -3.51 11.07 -0.41
N PRO A 63 -4.24 12.18 -0.25
CA PRO A 63 -3.67 13.44 0.23
C PRO A 63 -3.42 13.31 1.73
N VAL A 64 -2.37 12.56 2.11
CA VAL A 64 -2.14 12.07 3.47
C VAL A 64 -2.02 13.21 4.48
N LYS A 65 -1.44 14.36 4.08
CA LYS A 65 -1.36 15.57 4.91
C LYS A 65 -2.73 16.18 5.15
N GLN A 66 -3.52 16.39 4.10
CA GLN A 66 -4.87 16.96 4.19
C GLN A 66 -5.79 16.10 5.06
N LEU A 67 -5.65 14.77 4.97
CA LEU A 67 -6.44 13.82 5.75
C LEU A 67 -5.89 13.57 7.17
N GLY A 68 -4.76 14.16 7.55
CA GLY A 68 -4.14 13.98 8.87
C GLY A 68 -3.64 12.56 9.14
N LEU A 69 -3.27 11.82 8.09
CA LEU A 69 -2.75 10.45 8.20
C LEU A 69 -1.30 10.46 8.66
N CYS A 70 -0.85 9.37 9.30
CA CYS A 70 0.49 9.29 9.90
C CYS A 70 1.63 9.57 8.90
N ALA A 71 1.48 9.11 7.66
CA ALA A 71 2.43 9.33 6.57
C ALA A 71 2.61 10.82 6.22
N GLY A 72 1.67 11.70 6.61
CA GLY A 72 1.74 13.14 6.41
C GLY A 72 2.25 13.95 7.60
N VAL A 73 2.60 13.32 8.73
CA VAL A 73 3.01 14.03 9.96
C VAL A 73 4.36 14.74 9.81
N THR A 74 5.22 14.26 8.93
CA THR A 74 6.57 14.82 8.68
C THR A 74 6.73 15.22 7.21
N ASP A 75 7.80 15.93 6.89
CA ASP A 75 8.21 16.24 5.52
C ASP A 75 9.18 15.18 4.95
N ALA A 76 9.01 13.91 5.33
CA ALA A 76 9.84 12.82 4.81
C ALA A 76 9.72 12.72 3.27
N ARG A 77 10.88 12.59 2.61
CA ARG A 77 10.96 12.48 1.13
C ARG A 77 10.23 11.25 0.59
N TYR A 78 10.34 10.13 1.31
CA TYR A 78 9.73 8.85 0.96
C TYR A 78 8.75 8.44 2.05
N THR A 79 7.49 8.21 1.67
CA THR A 79 6.43 7.81 2.58
C THR A 79 5.57 6.73 1.92
N SER A 80 5.09 5.78 2.71
CA SER A 80 4.15 4.76 2.26
C SER A 80 3.44 4.20 3.49
N THR A 81 2.15 3.93 3.35
CA THR A 81 1.41 3.09 4.30
C THR A 81 1.22 1.73 3.66
N THR A 82 1.70 0.68 4.32
CA THR A 82 1.52 -0.71 3.90
C THR A 82 0.18 -1.25 4.42
N GLU A 83 -0.56 -1.96 3.59
CA GLU A 83 -1.84 -2.56 3.95
C GLU A 83 -1.78 -4.06 3.66
N VAL A 84 -1.76 -4.88 4.71
CA VAL A 84 -1.75 -6.35 4.62
C VAL A 84 -3.18 -6.86 4.81
N TYR A 85 -3.57 -7.87 4.04
CA TYR A 85 -4.83 -8.57 4.26
C TYR A 85 -4.60 -9.97 4.88
N PRO A 86 -4.75 -10.12 6.22
CA PRO A 86 -4.43 -11.37 6.91
C PRO A 86 -5.53 -12.44 6.82
N ASP A 87 -6.76 -12.06 6.47
CA ASP A 87 -7.92 -12.97 6.47
C ASP A 87 -8.11 -13.73 5.15
N SER A 88 -7.21 -13.52 4.18
CA SER A 88 -7.21 -14.25 2.92
C SER A 88 -6.94 -15.74 3.16
N PRO A 89 -7.64 -16.67 2.48
CA PRO A 89 -7.28 -18.08 2.50
C PRO A 89 -5.91 -18.36 1.86
N ARG A 90 -5.33 -17.37 1.18
CA ARG A 90 -4.01 -17.43 0.53
C ARG A 90 -2.89 -16.82 1.37
N ALA A 91 -3.23 -16.24 2.52
CA ALA A 91 -2.28 -15.65 3.45
C ALA A 91 -2.11 -16.52 4.70
N THR A 92 -0.94 -16.41 5.32
CA THR A 92 -0.65 -16.98 6.63
C THR A 92 -0.11 -15.88 7.55
N PRO A 93 -0.23 -16.01 8.88
CA PRO A 93 0.33 -15.02 9.80
C PRO A 93 1.83 -14.75 9.59
N ALA A 94 2.59 -15.78 9.21
CA ALA A 94 4.01 -15.64 8.88
C ALA A 94 4.21 -14.79 7.62
N GLN A 95 3.48 -15.06 6.53
CA GLN A 95 3.56 -14.25 5.30
C GLN A 95 3.15 -12.79 5.53
N CYS A 96 2.19 -12.53 6.43
CA CYS A 96 1.83 -11.16 6.81
C CYS A 96 3.01 -10.40 7.42
N ASN A 97 3.75 -11.04 8.33
CA ASN A 97 4.94 -10.45 8.94
C ASN A 97 6.07 -10.31 7.91
N ASP A 98 6.30 -11.33 7.09
CA ASP A 98 7.35 -11.32 6.07
C ASP A 98 7.08 -10.24 5.01
N ALA A 99 5.82 -9.98 4.66
CA ALA A 99 5.43 -8.90 3.76
C ALA A 99 5.79 -7.52 4.32
N GLN A 100 5.53 -7.29 5.61
CA GLN A 100 5.90 -6.04 6.30
C GLN A 100 7.42 -5.84 6.36
N VAL A 101 8.16 -6.90 6.68
CA VAL A 101 9.63 -6.88 6.69
C VAL A 101 10.19 -6.62 5.29
N ALA A 102 9.64 -7.28 4.26
CA ALA A 102 10.05 -7.09 2.87
C ALA A 102 9.79 -5.64 2.41
N ALA A 103 8.63 -5.07 2.75
CA ALA A 103 8.30 -3.68 2.45
C ALA A 103 9.29 -2.70 3.10
N ALA A 104 9.53 -2.84 4.40
CA ALA A 104 10.45 -1.97 5.13
C ALA A 104 11.89 -2.05 4.59
N ARG A 105 12.38 -3.26 4.27
CA ARG A 105 13.71 -3.45 3.69
C ARG A 105 13.81 -2.82 2.31
N ALA A 106 12.84 -3.06 1.42
CA ALA A 106 12.84 -2.50 0.08
C ALA A 106 12.78 -0.96 0.11
N ALA A 107 12.01 -0.38 1.02
CA ALA A 107 11.95 1.05 1.22
C ALA A 107 13.31 1.64 1.65
N ILE A 108 13.99 0.99 2.60
CA ILE A 108 15.32 1.41 3.07
C ILE A 108 16.36 1.27 1.96
N GLU A 109 16.39 0.12 1.27
CA GLU A 109 17.30 -0.13 0.15
C GLU A 109 17.12 0.93 -0.95
N TYR A 110 15.88 1.21 -1.36
CA TYR A 110 15.60 2.26 -2.33
C TYR A 110 16.10 3.63 -1.89
N ALA A 111 15.88 4.00 -0.62
CA ALA A 111 16.29 5.29 -0.08
C ALA A 111 17.81 5.44 0.10
N LEU A 112 18.56 4.35 0.15
CA LEU A 112 20.03 4.37 0.17
C LEU A 112 20.62 4.58 -1.24
N ASP A 113 19.91 4.12 -2.27
CA ASP A 113 20.38 4.17 -3.65
C ASP A 113 20.01 5.48 -4.40
N HIS A 114 19.20 6.39 -3.81
CA HIS A 114 18.60 7.58 -4.47
C HIS A 114 18.49 8.84 -3.57
#